data_AF-A0A7C2GIQ8-F1
#
_entry.id   AF-A0A7C2GIQ8-F1
#
_cell.length_a   1.000
_cell.length_b   1.000
_cell.length_c   1.000
_cell.angle_alpha   90.00
_cell.angle_beta   90.00
_cell.angle_gamma   90.00
#
_symmetry.space_group_name_H-M   'P 1'
#
loop_
_entity.id
_entity.type
_entity.pdbx_description
1 polymer ?
#
loop_
_entity_poly.entity_id
_entity_poly.type
_entity_poly.pdbx_seq_one_letter_code
_entity_poly.pdbx_strand_id
1 'polypeptide(L)'
;MPLCCDGPTAARWAAAARREGILLGPPAYSPGLRGLLGPVRAGVLVPAWELGAGERASFEAAFREAGGGEPGPAAVAAYQATRLVLAAVGRAAGGAGGPTREGVRLALDRAAAEGTGRAGVGLVEIGR
;
A
#
# COMPACT_ATOMS: atom_id res chain seq x y z
N MET A 1 8.82 14.62 -11.43
CA MET A 1 7.43 14.61 -11.93
C MET A 1 6.88 13.22 -11.73
N PRO A 2 5.78 13.02 -10.98
CA PRO A 2 5.17 11.71 -10.80
C PRO A 2 4.50 11.24 -12.09
N LEU A 3 4.76 10.00 -12.49
CA LEU A 3 4.03 9.33 -13.57
C LEU A 3 2.81 8.61 -12.96
N CYS A 4 1.62 9.12 -13.25
CA CYS A 4 0.34 8.53 -12.83
C CYS A 4 -0.33 7.82 -14.01
N CYS A 5 0.15 6.62 -14.35
CA CYS A 5 -0.38 5.80 -15.43
C CYS A 5 -0.37 4.31 -15.02
N ASP A 6 -1.01 3.45 -15.80
CA ASP A 6 -0.97 2.00 -15.58
C ASP A 6 0.47 1.44 -15.66
N GLY A 7 0.70 0.28 -15.04
CA GLY A 7 2.03 -0.33 -14.94
C GLY A 7 2.78 -0.47 -16.27
N PRO A 8 2.17 -1.02 -17.33
CA PRO A 8 2.79 -1.08 -18.66
C PRO A 8 3.18 0.28 -19.25
N THR A 9 2.32 1.29 -19.10
CA THR A 9 2.62 2.65 -19.55
C THR A 9 3.77 3.27 -18.74
N ALA A 10 3.77 3.07 -17.41
CA ALA A 10 4.83 3.53 -16.53
C ALA A 10 6.19 2.90 -16.88
N ALA A 11 6.23 1.60 -17.17
CA ALA A 11 7.46 0.91 -17.54
C ALA A 11 8.06 1.42 -18.86
N ARG A 12 7.22 1.69 -19.87
CA ARG A 12 7.66 2.28 -21.15
C ARG A 12 8.28 3.66 -20.96
N TRP A 13 7.63 4.51 -20.15
CA TRP A 13 8.16 5.83 -19.83
C TRP A 13 9.47 5.76 -19.04
N ALA A 14 9.56 4.87 -18.05
CA ALA A 14 10.78 4.68 -17.26
C ALA A 14 11.97 4.27 -18.16
N ALA A 15 11.75 3.32 -19.06
CA ALA A 15 12.76 2.88 -20.02
C ALA A 15 13.21 3.99 -20.98
N ALA A 16 12.28 4.81 -21.46
CA ALA A 16 12.58 5.94 -22.35
C ALA A 16 13.30 7.09 -21.64
N ALA A 17 13.00 7.32 -20.36
CA ALA A 17 13.50 8.47 -19.61
C ALA A 17 15.00 8.39 -19.27
N ARG A 18 15.61 7.19 -19.28
CA ARG A 18 17.04 6.91 -19.01
C ARG A 18 17.64 7.71 -17.84
N ARG A 19 16.86 7.91 -16.78
CA ARG A 19 17.22 8.74 -15.63
C ARG A 19 16.89 8.01 -14.33
N GLU A 20 17.65 8.30 -13.28
CA GLU A 20 17.37 7.84 -11.93
C GLU A 20 16.33 8.74 -11.24
N GLY A 21 15.72 8.25 -10.16
CA GLY A 21 14.76 9.01 -9.34
C GLY A 21 13.37 9.18 -9.98
N ILE A 22 12.93 8.22 -10.78
CA ILE A 22 11.58 8.25 -11.38
C ILE A 22 10.55 7.89 -10.32
N LEU A 23 9.67 8.83 -10.01
CA LEU A 23 8.56 8.61 -9.09
C LEU A 23 7.35 8.04 -9.84
N LEU A 24 6.93 6.82 -9.53
CA LEU A 24 5.67 6.27 -10.06
C LEU A 24 4.56 6.36 -9.02
N GLY A 25 3.37 6.79 -9.44
CA GLY A 25 2.21 6.88 -8.55
C GLY A 25 1.42 5.57 -8.43
N PRO A 26 0.42 5.53 -7.53
CA PRO A 26 -0.43 4.36 -7.25
C PRO A 26 -1.07 3.59 -8.40
N PRO A 27 -1.49 4.18 -9.54
CA PRO A 27 -2.02 3.39 -10.65
C PRO A 27 -0.97 2.51 -11.35
N ALA A 28 0.33 2.76 -11.13
CA ALA A 28 1.39 1.99 -11.78
C ALA A 28 1.60 0.61 -11.14
N TYR A 29 1.13 0.39 -9.91
CA TYR A 29 1.43 -0.81 -9.11
C TYR A 29 0.61 -2.03 -9.54
N SER A 30 0.91 -2.57 -10.71
CA SER A 30 0.34 -3.83 -11.17
C SER A 30 1.27 -5.02 -10.86
N PRO A 31 0.73 -6.22 -10.60
CA PRO A 31 1.50 -7.44 -10.68
C PRO A 31 2.33 -7.48 -11.98
N GLY A 32 3.60 -7.87 -11.89
CA GLY A 32 4.49 -7.94 -13.05
C GLY A 32 5.22 -6.64 -13.43
N LEU A 33 4.92 -5.49 -12.80
CA LEU A 33 5.63 -4.23 -13.06
C LEU A 33 7.14 -4.36 -12.89
N ARG A 34 7.59 -5.09 -11.86
CA ARG A 34 9.01 -5.39 -11.61
C ARG A 34 9.69 -6.05 -12.82
N GLY A 35 8.98 -6.96 -13.48
CA GLY A 35 9.44 -7.61 -14.71
C GLY A 35 9.49 -6.63 -15.89
N LEU A 36 8.46 -5.81 -16.05
CA LEU A 36 8.37 -4.81 -17.13
C LEU A 36 9.45 -3.72 -17.02
N LEU A 37 9.82 -3.33 -15.81
CA LEU A 37 10.86 -2.33 -15.57
C LEU A 37 12.28 -2.84 -15.85
N GLY A 38 12.49 -4.16 -15.82
CA GLY A 38 13.79 -4.77 -16.10
C GLY A 38 14.90 -4.16 -15.22
N PRO A 39 16.06 -3.76 -15.81
CA PRO A 39 17.16 -3.11 -15.09
C PRO A 39 16.83 -1.71 -14.55
N VAL A 40 15.88 -0.99 -15.16
CA VAL A 40 15.57 0.41 -14.81
C VAL A 40 14.89 0.52 -13.44
N ARG A 41 14.40 -0.61 -12.90
CA ARG A 41 13.72 -0.70 -11.62
C ARG A 41 14.50 -0.07 -10.44
N ALA A 42 15.83 -0.16 -10.44
CA ALA A 42 16.69 0.42 -9.40
C ALA A 42 16.65 1.97 -9.34
N GLY A 43 16.22 2.61 -10.42
CA GLY A 43 16.04 4.07 -10.47
C GLY A 43 14.61 4.52 -10.16
N VAL A 44 13.70 3.59 -9.81
CA VAL A 44 12.27 3.86 -9.68
C VAL A 44 11.86 3.86 -8.21
N LEU A 45 11.30 4.99 -7.78
CA LEU A 45 10.77 5.20 -6.43
C LEU A 45 9.25 5.20 -6.46
N VAL A 46 8.65 4.61 -5.44
CA VAL A 46 7.20 4.56 -5.29
C VAL A 46 6.76 4.91 -3.88
N PRO A 47 5.76 5.79 -3.70
CA PRO A 47 5.15 6.02 -2.41
C PRO A 47 4.50 4.72 -1.94
N ALA A 48 4.94 4.27 -0.77
CA ALA A 48 4.40 3.12 -0.09
C ALA A 48 4.15 3.47 1.38
N TRP A 49 3.09 2.89 1.92
CA TRP A 49 2.85 2.96 3.34
C TRP A 49 3.92 2.15 4.07
N GLU A 50 4.47 2.72 5.14
CA GLU A 50 5.48 2.07 5.96
C GLU A 50 4.83 1.16 7.00
N LEU A 51 5.43 -0.01 7.16
CA LEU A 51 5.15 -0.93 8.26
C LEU A 51 6.39 -1.00 9.14
N GLY A 52 6.22 -1.13 10.45
CA GLY A 52 7.35 -1.43 11.33
C GLY A 52 8.02 -2.75 10.91
N ALA A 53 9.33 -2.90 11.14
CA ALA A 53 10.09 -4.06 10.64
C ALA A 53 9.49 -5.42 11.05
N GLY A 54 9.03 -5.56 12.30
CA GLY A 54 8.37 -6.78 12.77
C GLY A 54 7.01 -7.03 12.10
N GLU A 55 6.21 -5.97 11.92
CA GLU A 55 4.91 -6.04 11.26
C GLU A 55 5.03 -6.41 9.78
N ARG A 56 6.03 -5.83 9.10
CA ARG A 56 6.36 -6.15 7.71
C ARG A 56 6.66 -7.62 7.52
N ALA A 57 7.53 -8.19 8.36
CA ALA A 57 7.88 -9.61 8.29
C ALA A 57 6.66 -10.52 8.47
N SER A 58 5.80 -10.22 9.45
CA SER A 58 4.56 -10.97 9.68
C SER A 58 3.58 -10.84 8.50
N PHE A 59 3.41 -9.64 7.95
CA PHE A 59 2.57 -9.41 6.78
C PHE A 59 3.08 -10.17 5.54
N GLU A 60 4.38 -10.11 5.25
CA GLU A 60 4.99 -10.80 4.10
C GLU A 60 4.94 -12.32 4.23
N ALA A 61 5.01 -12.87 5.44
CA ALA A 61 4.79 -14.29 5.70
C ALA A 61 3.33 -14.69 5.41
N ALA A 62 2.37 -13.99 6.03
CA ALA A 62 0.94 -14.28 5.86
C ALA A 62 0.47 -14.10 4.41
N PHE A 63 0.99 -13.09 3.69
CA PHE A 63 0.66 -12.87 2.29
C PHE A 63 1.10 -14.03 1.39
N ARG A 64 2.28 -14.61 1.67
CA ARG A 64 2.78 -15.80 0.96
C ARG A 64 2.01 -17.06 1.33
N GLU A 65 1.69 -17.25 2.60
CA GLU A 65 0.86 -18.37 3.06
C GLU A 65 -0.53 -18.38 2.42
N ALA A 66 -1.10 -17.19 2.16
CA ALA A 66 -2.36 -17.02 1.44
C ALA A 66 -2.26 -17.30 -0.08
N GLY A 67 -1.11 -17.75 -0.59
CA GLY A 67 -0.86 -18.02 -2.01
C GLY A 67 -0.41 -16.80 -2.82
N GLY A 68 -0.10 -15.68 -2.15
CA GLY A 68 0.49 -14.51 -2.77
C GLY A 68 1.98 -14.68 -3.08
N GLY A 69 2.48 -13.87 -4.01
CA GLY A 69 3.92 -13.71 -4.26
C GLY A 69 4.57 -12.72 -3.29
N GLU A 70 5.47 -11.89 -3.80
CA GLU A 70 6.02 -10.74 -3.07
C GLU A 70 4.95 -9.62 -3.00
N PRO A 71 4.57 -9.13 -1.80
CA PRO A 71 3.55 -8.11 -1.69
C PRO A 71 4.05 -6.75 -2.19
N GLY A 72 3.35 -6.17 -3.17
CA GLY A 72 3.63 -4.82 -3.66
C GLY A 72 3.05 -3.71 -2.76
N PRO A 73 3.36 -2.42 -3.05
CA PRO A 73 2.86 -1.28 -2.27
C PRO A 73 1.34 -1.21 -2.11
N ALA A 74 0.58 -1.63 -3.13
CA ALA A 74 -0.88 -1.69 -3.06
C ALA A 74 -1.38 -2.75 -2.04
N ALA A 75 -0.68 -3.87 -1.91
CA ALA A 75 -1.01 -4.90 -0.91
C ALA A 75 -0.79 -4.38 0.52
N VAL A 76 0.28 -3.60 0.74
CA VAL A 76 0.54 -2.94 2.03
C VAL A 76 -0.56 -1.92 2.37
N ALA A 77 -0.97 -1.11 1.38
CA ALA A 77 -2.06 -0.15 1.55
C ALA A 77 -3.38 -0.85 1.93
N ALA A 78 -3.73 -1.94 1.22
CA ALA A 78 -4.91 -2.73 1.49
C ALA A 78 -4.88 -3.38 2.88
N TYR A 79 -3.71 -3.88 3.30
CA TYR A 79 -3.49 -4.42 4.64
C TYR A 79 -3.76 -3.38 5.74
N GLN A 80 -3.16 -2.19 5.62
CA GLN A 80 -3.38 -1.12 6.60
C GLN A 80 -4.84 -0.65 6.64
N ALA A 81 -5.46 -0.47 5.47
CA ALA A 81 -6.87 -0.11 5.37
C ALA A 81 -7.75 -1.15 6.07
N THR A 82 -7.47 -2.44 5.86
CA THR A 82 -8.21 -3.54 6.51
C THR A 82 -8.06 -3.48 8.03
N ARG A 83 -6.86 -3.22 8.56
CA ARG A 83 -6.65 -3.07 10.01
C ARG A 83 -7.47 -1.93 10.59
N LEU A 84 -7.53 -0.78 9.92
CA LEU A 84 -8.34 0.37 10.35
C LEU A 84 -9.83 0.03 10.37
N VAL A 85 -10.32 -0.63 9.33
CA VAL A 85 -11.72 -1.07 9.25
C VAL A 85 -12.04 -2.07 10.36
N LEU A 86 -11.20 -3.07 10.61
CA LEU A 86 -11.41 -4.05 11.69
C LEU A 86 -11.43 -3.39 13.07
N ALA A 87 -10.53 -2.43 13.33
CA ALA A 87 -10.53 -1.67 14.58
C ALA A 87 -11.80 -0.81 14.73
N ALA A 88 -12.30 -0.22 13.65
CA ALA A 88 -13.55 0.53 13.66
C ALA A 88 -14.77 -0.37 13.89
N VAL A 89 -14.80 -1.56 13.28
CA VAL A 89 -15.81 -2.59 13.52
C VAL A 89 -15.80 -3.04 14.97
N GLY A 90 -14.63 -3.32 15.56
CA GLY A 90 -14.50 -3.69 16.97
C GLY A 90 -15.04 -2.61 17.91
N ARG A 91 -14.78 -1.33 17.61
CA ARG A 91 -15.34 -0.20 18.37
C ARG A 91 -16.86 -0.07 18.23
N ALA A 92 -17.37 -0.23 17.01
CA ALA A 92 -18.81 -0.17 16.74
C ALA A 92 -19.59 -1.35 17.34
N ALA A 93 -18.93 -2.50 17.52
CA ALA A 93 -19.53 -3.71 18.09
C ALA A 93 -19.74 -3.64 19.61
N GLY A 94 -19.21 -2.63 20.31
CA GLY A 94 -19.34 -2.48 21.77
C GLY A 94 -20.76 -2.15 22.28
N GLY A 95 -21.73 -1.95 21.40
CA GLY A 95 -23.14 -1.70 21.75
C GLY A 95 -24.03 -2.95 21.70
N ALA A 96 -25.17 -2.90 22.39
CA ALA A 96 -26.20 -3.94 22.33
C ALA A 96 -26.87 -3.95 20.93
N GLY A 97 -26.38 -4.80 20.03
CA GLY A 97 -26.91 -4.91 18.66
C GLY A 97 -25.87 -5.23 17.59
N GLY A 98 -24.58 -5.29 17.94
CA GLY A 98 -23.50 -5.53 16.99
C GLY A 98 -23.16 -4.29 16.15
N PRO A 99 -22.15 -4.40 15.26
CA PRO A 99 -21.66 -3.25 14.51
C PRO A 99 -22.66 -2.81 13.44
N THR A 100 -23.02 -1.53 13.43
CA THR A 100 -23.80 -0.92 12.35
C THR A 100 -22.89 -0.18 11.37
N ARG A 101 -23.31 -0.04 10.11
CA ARG A 101 -22.55 0.71 9.10
C ARG A 101 -22.26 2.15 9.53
N GLU A 102 -23.24 2.81 10.13
CA GLU A 102 -23.10 4.18 10.64
C GLU A 102 -22.17 4.24 11.85
N GLY A 103 -22.26 3.28 12.77
CA GLY A 103 -21.33 3.18 13.90
C GLY A 103 -19.88 2.98 13.45
N VAL A 104 -19.65 2.15 12.43
CA VAL A 104 -18.32 1.95 11.83
C VAL A 104 -17.82 3.23 11.16
N ARG A 105 -18.68 3.94 10.42
CA ARG A 105 -18.34 5.22 9.77
C ARG A 105 -17.88 6.25 10.81
N LEU A 106 -18.64 6.44 11.88
CA LEU A 106 -18.30 7.37 12.96
C LEU A 106 -16.99 6.98 13.67
N ALA A 107 -16.75 5.69 13.88
CA ALA A 107 -15.51 5.20 14.46
C ALA A 107 -14.28 5.45 13.54
N LEU A 108 -14.45 5.37 12.22
CA LEU A 108 -13.41 5.73 11.25
C LEU A 108 -13.14 7.23 11.25
N ASP A 109 -14.18 8.06 11.22
CA ASP A 109 -14.05 9.53 11.24
C ASP A 109 -13.30 9.99 12.50
N ARG A 110 -13.61 9.39 13.64
CA ARG A 110 -12.91 9.65 14.91
C ARG A 110 -11.45 9.23 14.88
N ALA A 111 -11.14 8.05 14.34
CA ALA A 111 -9.75 7.59 14.22
C ALA A 111 -8.93 8.53 13.30
N ALA A 112 -9.53 9.00 12.20
CA ALA A 112 -8.92 9.97 11.32
C ALA A 112 -8.63 11.31 12.02
N ALA A 113 -9.58 11.82 12.81
CA ALA A 113 -9.43 13.06 13.57
C ALA A 113 -8.37 12.96 14.68
N GLU A 114 -8.27 11.81 15.35
CA GLU A 114 -7.26 11.53 16.39
C GLU A 114 -5.86 11.28 15.79
N GLY A 115 -5.72 11.23 14.46
CA GLY A 115 -4.47 10.90 13.78
C GLY A 115 -4.03 9.45 14.01
N THR A 116 -4.89 8.60 14.58
CA THR A 116 -4.63 7.17 14.73
C THR A 116 -4.65 6.55 13.34
N GLY A 117 -3.47 6.16 12.84
CA GLY A 117 -3.31 5.65 11.48
C GLY A 117 -2.60 6.57 10.51
N ARG A 118 -1.91 7.64 10.97
CA ARG A 118 -0.81 8.24 10.19
C ARG A 118 0.35 7.24 10.09
N ALA A 119 0.16 6.18 9.30
CA ALA A 119 1.28 5.40 8.83
C ALA A 119 2.15 6.31 7.97
N GLY A 120 3.46 6.28 8.22
CA GLY A 120 4.42 7.02 7.39
C GLY A 120 4.23 6.61 5.93
N VAL A 121 4.25 7.58 5.02
CA VAL A 121 4.37 7.29 3.59
C VAL A 121 5.82 7.53 3.22
N GLY A 122 6.53 6.45 2.97
CA GLY A 122 7.93 6.45 2.53
C GLY A 122 8.04 6.27 1.03
N LEU A 123 9.26 6.44 0.51
CA LEU A 123 9.61 6.05 -0.85
C LEU A 123 10.35 4.71 -0.80
N VAL A 124 9.83 3.71 -1.50
CA VAL A 124 10.51 2.43 -1.68
C VAL A 124 11.03 2.30 -3.11
N GLU A 125 12.23 1.75 -3.26
CA GLU A 125 12.83 1.46 -4.55
C GLU A 125 12.27 0.14 -5.09
N ILE A 126 11.78 0.11 -6.33
CA ILE A 126 11.29 -1.13 -6.93
C ILE A 126 12.49 -2.03 -7.27
N GLY A 127 12.86 -2.93 -6.36
CA GLY A 127 13.86 -3.96 -6.64
C GLY A 127 14.90 -4.21 -5.57
N ARG A 128 14.83 -3.50 -4.43
CA ARG A 128 15.51 -3.87 -3.19
C ARG A 128 14.56 -4.61 -2.27
#